data_AF-A0A9Q0MD79-F1
#
_entry.id   AF-A0A9Q0MD79-F1
#
_cell.length_a   1.000
_cell.length_b   1.000
_cell.length_c   1.000
_cell.angle_alpha   90.00
_cell.angle_beta   90.00
_cell.angle_gamma   90.00
#
_symmetry.space_group_name_H-M   'P 1'
#
loop_
_entity.id
_entity.type
_entity.pdbx_description
1 polymer ?
#
loop_
_entity_poly.entity_id
_entity_poly.type
_entity_poly.pdbx_seq_one_letter_code
_entity_poly.pdbx_strand_id
1 'polypeptide(L)'
;MMINLANKLLSNVTLRNTFVSLRHLSTSKDSDQKNLGEDKTIVSNETKVKANNLESKKEETEIETKLKDDDNKYYTRASTTLSTGGLRLQWNHAENILMSMFGADFLRDAKRNLSILDGEPPDVSFTPQGFLTLATEEQAEKMIENHKIQIELGALVELYTAERIKQKFPHINTNGIVLGSYGVQNEGWFDPWALLLSTKAKANSLGAEFVHADVIDFNFRRQNGNLDEMDEIRDTCNYVIVREPDGSVKQIEFAFGVICCGPDSGFIAEKLGYGHRGGVRSIPFPVEARKRYVYTLNSKDGPGLDFPFLIDPSGVYCRREGLGGNFLCGRSPMPEDEPDGSNLDVDYNYFESAIRPHLVKRVPSFESAKVRGGWSGFYDHCRHDQNPIIGYDPYYQNLIWATGFGGRGLQMGPAIGRAVMEMIIYGNYKTIDLSRYSWNRIIQNRALSQELIT
;
A
#
# COMPACT_ATOMS: atom_id res chain seq x y z
N MET A 1 9.03 -0.41 -2.22
CA MET A 1 9.62 -1.26 -3.26
C MET A 1 10.96 -0.73 -3.84
N MET A 2 11.16 0.59 -3.96
CA MET A 2 12.30 1.20 -4.67
C MET A 2 13.68 1.14 -3.96
N ILE A 3 13.74 1.11 -2.63
CA ILE A 3 15.00 1.35 -1.86
C ILE A 3 16.00 0.19 -1.92
N ASN A 4 15.52 -1.06 -1.86
CA ASN A 4 16.41 -2.21 -1.82
C ASN A 4 17.08 -2.51 -3.17
N LEU A 5 16.50 -2.05 -4.29
CA LEU A 5 17.11 -2.18 -5.61
C LEU A 5 18.33 -1.25 -5.75
N ALA A 6 18.26 -0.04 -5.17
CA ALA A 6 19.29 0.99 -5.34
C ALA A 6 20.55 0.76 -4.48
N ASN A 7 20.41 0.33 -3.22
CA ASN A 7 21.55 0.24 -2.28
C ASN A 7 22.61 -0.82 -2.66
N LYS A 8 22.28 -1.85 -3.46
CA LYS A 8 23.24 -2.91 -3.82
C LYS A 8 23.74 -2.82 -5.27
N LEU A 9 22.93 -2.29 -6.20
CA LEU A 9 23.35 -2.09 -7.60
C LEU A 9 24.49 -1.07 -7.72
N LEU A 10 24.54 -0.05 -6.84
CA LEU A 10 25.61 0.95 -6.81
C LEU A 10 26.98 0.40 -6.36
N SER A 11 27.07 -0.82 -5.83
CA SER A 11 28.34 -1.35 -5.32
C SER A 11 29.14 -2.19 -6.32
N ASN A 12 28.57 -2.66 -7.44
CA ASN A 12 29.32 -3.52 -8.37
C ASN A 12 28.83 -3.63 -9.83
N VAL A 13 27.75 -2.97 -10.28
CA VAL A 13 27.37 -3.03 -11.71
C VAL A 13 26.72 -1.72 -12.16
N THR A 14 27.31 -1.07 -13.18
CA THR A 14 26.78 0.12 -13.83
C THR A 14 25.51 -0.22 -14.63
N LEU A 15 24.35 -0.27 -13.99
CA LEU A 15 23.04 -0.29 -14.65
C LEU A 15 22.36 1.07 -14.43
N ARG A 16 22.14 1.83 -15.52
CA ARG A 16 21.27 3.02 -15.50
C ARG A 16 19.83 2.52 -15.31
N ASN A 17 19.21 2.81 -14.17
CA ASN A 17 17.87 2.36 -13.84
C ASN A 17 16.86 3.49 -14.05
N THR A 18 15.98 3.34 -15.05
CA THR A 18 14.78 4.18 -15.19
C THR A 18 13.62 3.47 -14.49
N PHE A 19 12.98 4.13 -13.52
CA PHE A 19 11.79 3.61 -12.83
C PHE A 19 10.54 4.32 -13.36
N VAL A 20 9.68 3.58 -14.03
CA VAL A 20 8.41 4.10 -14.55
C VAL A 20 7.32 3.86 -13.50
N SER A 21 6.76 4.93 -12.94
CA SER A 21 5.56 4.86 -12.10
C SER A 21 4.35 4.83 -13.02
N LEU A 22 3.68 3.67 -13.14
CA LEU A 22 2.60 3.45 -14.10
C LEU A 22 1.26 4.00 -13.58
N ARG A 23 0.45 4.62 -14.46
CA ARG A 23 -0.98 4.90 -14.23
C ARG A 23 -1.81 4.83 -15.53
N HIS A 24 -3.13 4.68 -15.38
CA HIS A 24 -4.15 4.98 -16.38
C HIS A 24 -5.15 5.99 -15.80
N LEU A 25 -5.48 7.06 -16.52
CA LEU A 25 -6.55 8.01 -16.16
C LEU A 25 -7.79 7.78 -17.04
N SER A 26 -8.91 7.39 -16.43
CA SER A 26 -10.22 7.50 -17.06
C SER A 26 -10.69 8.96 -16.99
N THR A 27 -10.77 9.65 -18.13
CA THR A 27 -11.21 11.06 -18.18
C THR A 27 -12.73 11.17 -18.02
N SER A 28 -13.22 11.86 -16.98
CA SER A 28 -14.51 12.54 -17.01
C SER A 28 -14.28 14.01 -17.34
N LYS A 29 -14.94 14.51 -18.39
CA LYS A 29 -14.90 15.92 -18.80
C LYS A 29 -15.72 16.74 -17.82
N ASP A 30 -15.12 17.75 -17.19
CA ASP A 30 -15.87 18.90 -16.71
C ASP A 30 -15.12 20.18 -17.07
N SER A 31 -15.83 21.03 -17.80
CA SER A 31 -15.44 22.37 -18.23
C SER A 31 -16.07 23.37 -17.27
N ASP A 32 -15.28 24.26 -16.68
CA ASP A 32 -15.81 25.54 -16.22
C ASP A 32 -14.74 26.63 -16.24
N GLN A 33 -15.00 27.64 -17.08
CA GLN A 33 -14.32 28.93 -17.13
C GLN A 33 -14.76 29.79 -15.94
N LYS A 34 -13.85 30.56 -15.33
CA LYS A 34 -14.23 31.82 -14.69
C LYS A 34 -13.11 32.87 -14.70
N ASN A 35 -13.58 34.08 -14.97
CA ASN A 35 -12.87 35.31 -15.30
C ASN A 35 -11.96 35.86 -14.21
N LEU A 36 -10.89 36.52 -14.67
CA LEU A 36 -10.08 37.48 -13.93
C LEU A 36 -10.83 38.78 -13.66
N GLY A 37 -10.57 39.36 -12.49
CA GLY A 37 -10.84 40.76 -12.16
C GLY A 37 -9.65 41.30 -11.35
N GLU A 38 -8.94 42.25 -11.94
CA GLU A 38 -7.92 43.09 -11.31
C GLU A 38 -8.58 44.15 -10.40
N ASP A 39 -7.94 44.57 -9.29
CA ASP A 39 -7.39 45.94 -9.22
C ASP A 39 -6.45 46.18 -8.00
N LYS A 40 -5.64 47.23 -8.19
CA LYS A 40 -4.40 47.73 -7.53
C LYS A 40 -4.62 48.27 -6.09
N THR A 41 -3.63 48.57 -5.23
CA THR A 41 -2.68 49.71 -5.33
C THR A 41 -1.78 49.86 -4.05
N ILE A 42 -0.44 49.92 -4.25
CA ILE A 42 0.64 50.79 -3.70
C ILE A 42 1.01 50.90 -2.17
N VAL A 43 2.19 50.33 -1.86
CA VAL A 43 3.47 50.83 -1.23
C VAL A 43 3.49 51.80 -0.01
N SER A 44 4.20 51.41 1.05
CA SER A 44 5.34 52.19 1.62
C SER A 44 6.26 51.33 2.51
N ASN A 45 7.57 51.60 2.39
CA ASN A 45 8.71 50.83 2.89
C ASN A 45 9.20 51.33 4.25
N GLU A 46 9.42 50.43 5.22
CA GLU A 46 10.55 50.52 6.16
C GLU A 46 11.01 49.11 6.61
N THR A 47 12.33 48.97 6.81
CA THR A 47 13.06 47.87 7.49
C THR A 47 13.82 46.86 6.60
N LYS A 48 14.93 47.33 6.04
CA LYS A 48 15.91 46.61 5.20
C LYS A 48 16.93 45.72 5.95
N VAL A 49 16.57 45.19 7.13
CA VAL A 49 17.44 44.26 7.91
C VAL A 49 16.75 42.91 8.19
N LYS A 50 15.48 42.74 7.77
CA LYS A 50 14.74 41.47 7.83
C LYS A 50 14.74 40.68 6.51
N ALA A 51 15.27 41.24 5.41
CA ALA A 51 15.16 40.67 4.07
C ALA A 51 15.92 39.34 3.89
N ASN A 52 17.14 39.21 4.41
CA ASN A 52 17.96 38.01 4.15
C ASN A 52 17.48 36.75 4.89
N ASN A 53 16.76 36.87 6.01
CA ASN A 53 16.15 35.73 6.73
C ASN A 53 14.74 35.39 6.24
N LEU A 54 14.10 36.29 5.49
CA LEU A 54 12.79 36.08 4.88
C LEU A 54 12.91 35.54 3.45
N GLU A 55 13.98 35.86 2.72
CA GLU A 55 14.30 35.25 1.43
C GLU A 55 14.75 33.79 1.60
N SER A 56 15.61 33.48 2.57
CA SER A 56 15.99 32.07 2.83
C SER A 56 14.81 31.21 3.30
N LYS A 57 13.94 31.77 4.15
CA LYS A 57 12.69 31.10 4.55
C LYS A 57 11.67 31.04 3.43
N LYS A 58 11.58 32.05 2.55
CA LYS A 58 10.71 31.99 1.37
C LYS A 58 11.21 30.97 0.36
N GLU A 59 12.51 30.83 0.16
CA GLU A 59 13.11 29.81 -0.70
C GLU A 59 12.94 28.41 -0.10
N GLU A 60 13.16 28.22 1.20
CA GLU A 60 12.86 26.94 1.89
C GLU A 60 11.36 26.61 1.82
N THR A 61 10.47 27.60 2.03
CA THR A 61 9.02 27.40 1.92
C THR A 61 8.61 27.20 0.46
N GLU A 62 9.21 27.86 -0.53
CA GLU A 62 8.94 27.65 -1.96
C GLU A 62 9.50 26.32 -2.46
N ILE A 63 10.62 25.82 -1.94
CA ILE A 63 11.16 24.50 -2.26
C ILE A 63 10.29 23.41 -1.61
N GLU A 64 9.88 23.58 -0.34
CA GLU A 64 8.90 22.70 0.32
C GLU A 64 7.52 22.74 -0.34
N THR A 65 7.08 23.90 -0.85
CA THR A 65 5.77 24.06 -1.52
C THR A 65 5.83 23.56 -2.97
N LYS A 66 6.95 23.73 -3.69
CA LYS A 66 7.13 23.16 -5.04
C LYS A 66 7.23 21.64 -5.05
N LEU A 67 7.84 21.03 -4.02
CA LEU A 67 7.78 19.57 -3.84
C LEU A 67 6.37 19.08 -3.45
N LYS A 68 5.52 19.95 -2.88
CA LYS A 68 4.13 19.63 -2.49
C LYS A 68 3.09 19.82 -3.60
N ASP A 69 3.36 20.58 -4.66
CA ASP A 69 2.32 20.90 -5.66
C ASP A 69 2.35 20.07 -6.95
N ASP A 70 3.52 19.65 -7.45
CA ASP A 70 3.55 18.92 -8.73
C ASP A 70 3.33 17.39 -8.58
N ASP A 71 3.88 16.79 -7.53
CA ASP A 71 3.76 15.34 -7.29
C ASP A 71 2.40 14.91 -6.72
N ASN A 72 1.75 15.80 -5.99
CA ASN A 72 0.53 15.50 -5.22
C ASN A 72 -0.62 15.06 -6.14
N LYS A 73 -0.72 15.66 -7.33
CA LYS A 73 -1.72 15.31 -8.36
C LYS A 73 -1.67 13.83 -8.75
N TYR A 74 -0.46 13.28 -8.85
CA TYR A 74 -0.23 11.92 -9.37
C TYR A 74 -0.60 10.83 -8.36
N TYR A 75 -0.57 11.14 -7.06
CA TYR A 75 -0.85 10.18 -6.00
C TYR A 75 -2.24 10.32 -5.37
N THR A 76 -3.07 11.26 -5.81
CA THR A 76 -4.43 11.50 -5.30
C THR A 76 -5.34 10.27 -5.26
N ARG A 77 -5.11 9.30 -6.16
CA ARG A 77 -5.90 8.05 -6.24
C ARG A 77 -5.09 6.80 -5.90
N ALA A 78 -3.84 6.97 -5.46
CA ALA A 78 -2.98 5.85 -5.13
C ALA A 78 -3.45 5.21 -3.81
N SER A 79 -3.59 3.89 -3.78
CA SER A 79 -3.95 3.15 -2.57
C SER A 79 -3.02 3.43 -1.38
N THR A 80 -1.76 3.77 -1.67
CA THR A 80 -0.76 4.15 -0.66
C THR A 80 -1.20 5.37 0.13
N THR A 81 -1.61 6.45 -0.55
CA THR A 81 -1.93 7.74 0.09
C THR A 81 -3.31 7.75 0.74
N LEU A 82 -4.20 6.89 0.23
CA LEU A 82 -5.56 6.71 0.76
C LEU A 82 -5.62 5.63 1.86
N SER A 83 -4.48 5.07 2.27
CA SER A 83 -4.42 4.06 3.32
C SER A 83 -4.52 4.67 4.72
N THR A 84 -4.97 3.87 5.68
CA THR A 84 -4.96 4.21 7.11
C THR A 84 -3.61 3.93 7.79
N GLY A 85 -2.62 3.40 7.05
CA GLY A 85 -1.24 3.25 7.51
C GLY A 85 -1.01 2.16 8.55
N GLY A 86 -1.87 1.15 8.59
CA GLY A 86 -1.76 0.05 9.56
C GLY A 86 -0.52 -0.82 9.38
N LEU A 87 0.05 -1.25 10.51
CA LEU A 87 1.13 -2.23 10.61
C LEU A 87 0.75 -3.33 11.60
N ARG A 88 0.57 -4.55 11.09
CA ARG A 88 0.12 -5.74 11.83
C ARG A 88 0.95 -6.97 11.46
N LEU A 89 1.23 -7.81 12.46
CA LEU A 89 1.92 -9.10 12.36
C LEU A 89 0.96 -10.30 12.47
N GLN A 90 -0.26 -10.09 12.96
CA GLN A 90 -1.32 -11.10 13.12
C GLN A 90 -1.84 -11.64 11.77
N TRP A 91 -1.05 -12.51 11.14
CA TRP A 91 -1.38 -13.23 9.90
C TRP A 91 -1.38 -14.75 10.11
N ASN A 92 -1.79 -15.48 9.09
CA ASN A 92 -1.96 -16.94 9.08
C ASN A 92 -1.01 -17.67 8.11
N HIS A 93 -0.24 -16.91 7.31
CA HIS A 93 0.80 -17.46 6.43
C HIS A 93 2.16 -16.94 6.91
N ALA A 94 3.15 -17.84 6.98
CA ALA A 94 4.48 -17.51 7.50
C ALA A 94 5.11 -16.35 6.74
N GLU A 95 4.98 -16.33 5.43
CA GLU A 95 5.54 -15.32 4.54
C GLU A 95 4.94 -13.93 4.82
N ASN A 96 3.62 -13.86 5.09
CA ASN A 96 2.97 -12.61 5.47
C ASN A 96 3.49 -12.11 6.84
N ILE A 97 3.69 -13.01 7.81
CA ILE A 97 4.25 -12.67 9.13
C ILE A 97 5.68 -12.14 8.98
N LEU A 98 6.54 -12.86 8.25
CA LEU A 98 7.93 -12.49 8.03
C LEU A 98 8.08 -11.18 7.25
N MET A 99 7.27 -10.97 6.19
CA MET A 99 7.27 -9.71 5.44
C MET A 99 6.83 -8.54 6.32
N SER A 100 5.82 -8.75 7.18
CA SER A 100 5.37 -7.72 8.12
C SER A 100 6.40 -7.41 9.20
N MET A 101 7.10 -8.43 9.74
CA MET A 101 8.20 -8.22 10.69
C MET A 101 9.35 -7.44 10.06
N PHE A 102 9.75 -7.80 8.84
CA PHE A 102 10.74 -7.04 8.08
C PHE A 102 10.30 -5.59 7.86
N GLY A 103 9.01 -5.38 7.53
CA GLY A 103 8.41 -4.06 7.41
C GLY A 103 8.46 -3.24 8.70
N ALA A 104 8.15 -3.88 9.83
CA ALA A 104 8.22 -3.26 11.16
C ALA A 104 9.64 -2.80 11.49
N ASP A 105 10.63 -3.66 11.28
CA ASP A 105 12.03 -3.34 11.53
C ASP A 105 12.50 -2.21 10.59
N PHE A 106 12.11 -2.26 9.32
CA PHE A 106 12.43 -1.19 8.36
C PHE A 106 11.88 0.17 8.80
N LEU A 107 10.64 0.20 9.28
CA LEU A 107 9.95 1.43 9.70
C LEU A 107 10.49 1.96 11.03
N ARG A 108 10.84 1.08 11.97
CA ARG A 108 11.54 1.45 13.19
C ARG A 108 12.86 2.15 12.88
N ASP A 109 13.59 1.63 11.90
CA ASP A 109 14.85 2.18 11.43
C ASP A 109 14.68 3.16 10.25
N ALA A 110 13.48 3.69 10.00
CA ALA A 110 13.20 4.54 8.84
C ALA A 110 14.15 5.73 8.75
N LYS A 111 14.45 6.39 9.88
CA LYS A 111 15.44 7.49 9.94
C LYS A 111 16.79 7.04 9.37
N ARG A 112 17.29 5.88 9.77
CA ARG A 112 18.55 5.34 9.25
C ARG A 112 18.44 4.91 7.79
N ASN A 113 17.37 4.21 7.45
CA ASN A 113 17.19 3.58 6.14
C ASN A 113 16.90 4.59 5.01
N LEU A 114 16.23 5.70 5.34
CA LEU A 114 15.68 6.66 4.38
C LEU A 114 16.35 8.04 4.43
N SER A 115 17.26 8.30 5.37
CA SER A 115 18.03 9.56 5.35
C SER A 115 18.83 9.71 4.06
N ILE A 116 18.87 10.93 3.54
CA ILE A 116 19.68 11.34 2.41
C ILE A 116 20.81 12.26 2.92
N LEU A 117 21.88 12.39 2.14
CA LEU A 117 22.96 13.33 2.49
C LEU A 117 22.39 14.75 2.54
N ASP A 118 22.77 15.51 3.55
CA ASP A 118 22.36 16.91 3.79
C ASP A 118 20.84 17.14 3.91
N GLY A 119 20.04 16.08 4.06
CA GLY A 119 18.60 16.16 4.32
C GLY A 119 18.25 15.85 5.77
N GLU A 120 17.17 16.45 6.25
CA GLU A 120 16.62 16.11 7.57
C GLU A 120 16.20 14.63 7.62
N PRO A 121 16.48 13.92 8.74
CA PRO A 121 16.06 12.54 8.89
C PRO A 121 14.53 12.41 8.79
N PRO A 122 14.02 11.50 7.95
CA PRO A 122 12.58 11.39 7.73
C PRO A 122 11.85 10.86 8.97
N ASP A 123 10.67 11.39 9.23
CA ASP A 123 9.77 10.92 10.29
C ASP A 123 8.47 10.35 9.69
N VAL A 124 8.30 9.04 9.78
CA VAL A 124 7.08 8.36 9.33
C VAL A 124 5.94 8.44 10.35
N SER A 125 6.11 9.15 11.46
CA SER A 125 5.09 9.35 12.50
C SER A 125 4.51 8.04 13.02
N PHE A 126 5.37 7.05 13.28
CA PHE A 126 4.95 5.74 13.77
C PHE A 126 4.35 5.85 15.18
N THR A 127 3.11 5.36 15.33
CA THR A 127 2.36 5.28 16.57
C THR A 127 2.30 3.80 17.02
N PRO A 128 3.06 3.40 18.05
CA PRO A 128 3.22 2.00 18.45
C PRO A 128 2.07 1.49 19.35
N GLN A 129 0.82 1.66 18.92
CA GLN A 129 -0.36 1.33 19.75
C GLN A 129 -0.97 -0.06 19.49
N GLY A 130 -0.28 -0.95 18.77
CA GLY A 130 -0.71 -2.34 18.55
C GLY A 130 -2.03 -2.51 17.78
N PHE A 131 -2.30 -3.72 17.28
CA PHE A 131 -3.63 -4.11 16.83
C PHE A 131 -4.31 -4.98 17.87
N LEU A 132 -5.58 -4.71 18.15
CA LEU A 132 -6.46 -5.62 18.90
C LEU A 132 -7.50 -6.20 17.94
N THR A 133 -7.29 -7.45 17.53
CA THR A 133 -8.25 -8.21 16.73
C THR A 133 -9.13 -9.04 17.65
N LEU A 134 -10.43 -8.80 17.64
CA LEU A 134 -11.38 -9.50 18.50
C LEU A 134 -12.00 -10.70 17.78
N ALA A 135 -12.40 -11.73 18.54
CA ALA A 135 -13.04 -12.95 18.03
C ALA A 135 -14.29 -13.32 18.83
N THR A 136 -15.31 -13.75 18.10
CA THR A 136 -16.46 -14.49 18.64
C THR A 136 -16.05 -15.94 18.95
N GLU A 137 -16.97 -16.70 19.54
CA GLU A 137 -16.78 -18.13 19.81
C GLU A 137 -16.43 -18.93 18.55
N GLU A 138 -17.14 -18.68 17.44
CA GLU A 138 -16.88 -19.33 16.15
C GLU A 138 -15.50 -19.03 15.56
N GLN A 139 -14.90 -17.89 15.92
CA GLN A 139 -13.61 -17.44 15.39
C GLN A 139 -12.42 -17.78 16.30
N ALA A 140 -12.69 -18.20 17.55
CA ALA A 140 -11.68 -18.34 18.59
C ALA A 140 -10.65 -19.43 18.26
N GLU A 141 -11.09 -20.60 17.80
CA GLU A 141 -10.21 -21.71 17.45
C GLU A 141 -9.23 -21.31 16.35
N LYS A 142 -9.73 -20.68 15.29
CA LYS A 142 -8.89 -20.17 14.19
C LYS A 142 -7.89 -19.12 14.67
N MET A 143 -8.29 -18.23 15.57
CA MET A 143 -7.40 -17.24 16.15
C MET A 143 -6.27 -17.89 16.97
N ILE A 144 -6.58 -18.95 17.73
CA ILE A 144 -5.59 -19.72 18.49
C ILE A 144 -4.60 -20.43 17.56
N GLU A 145 -5.08 -21.05 16.48
CA GLU A 145 -4.22 -21.68 15.47
C GLU A 145 -3.28 -20.67 14.82
N ASN A 146 -3.81 -19.52 14.37
CA ASN A 146 -3.01 -18.46 13.77
C ASN A 146 -1.98 -17.89 14.76
N HIS A 147 -2.34 -17.79 16.04
CA HIS A 147 -1.43 -17.30 17.08
C HIS A 147 -0.21 -18.21 17.28
N LYS A 148 -0.36 -19.54 17.16
CA LYS A 148 0.75 -20.49 17.29
C LYS A 148 1.88 -20.18 16.29
N ILE A 149 1.54 -20.09 15.00
CA ILE A 149 2.53 -19.78 13.95
C ILE A 149 3.13 -18.37 14.11
N GLN A 150 2.35 -17.40 14.59
CA GLN A 150 2.84 -16.05 14.89
C GLN A 150 3.93 -16.08 15.95
N ILE A 151 3.71 -16.78 17.07
CA ILE A 151 4.70 -16.92 18.14
C ILE A 151 5.91 -17.73 17.69
N GLU A 152 5.71 -18.83 16.96
CA GLU A 152 6.79 -19.66 16.42
C GLU A 152 7.76 -18.87 15.53
N LEU A 153 7.24 -17.91 14.76
CA LEU A 153 8.04 -17.02 13.90
C LEU A 153 8.59 -15.78 14.64
N GLY A 154 8.31 -15.64 15.94
CA GLY A 154 8.84 -14.58 16.79
C GLY A 154 8.02 -13.29 16.82
N ALA A 155 6.77 -13.30 16.33
CA ALA A 155 5.88 -12.16 16.50
C ALA A 155 5.43 -12.01 17.96
N LEU A 156 5.53 -10.80 18.50
CA LEU A 156 5.16 -10.49 19.88
C LEU A 156 3.67 -10.16 19.98
N VAL A 157 2.85 -11.21 19.91
CA VAL A 157 1.38 -11.15 19.97
C VAL A 157 0.88 -11.95 21.18
N GLU A 158 -0.07 -11.41 21.92
CA GLU A 158 -0.71 -12.10 23.05
C GLU A 158 -2.20 -12.34 22.79
N LEU A 159 -2.69 -13.48 23.28
CA LEU A 159 -4.12 -13.76 23.35
C LEU A 159 -4.68 -13.31 24.70
N TYR A 160 -5.75 -12.53 24.66
CA TYR A 160 -6.47 -12.01 25.81
C TYR A 160 -7.87 -12.59 25.88
N THR A 161 -8.28 -12.97 27.09
CA THR A 161 -9.69 -13.25 27.40
C THR A 161 -10.49 -11.95 27.37
N ALA A 162 -11.82 -12.06 27.25
CA ALA A 162 -12.73 -10.94 27.38
C ALA A 162 -12.49 -10.10 28.65
N GLU A 163 -12.19 -10.75 29.77
CA GLU A 163 -11.90 -10.06 31.03
C GLU A 163 -10.58 -9.29 30.97
N ARG A 164 -9.51 -9.89 30.43
CA ARG A 164 -8.22 -9.21 30.26
C ARG A 164 -8.32 -8.03 29.29
N ILE A 165 -9.12 -8.16 28.22
CA ILE A 165 -9.42 -7.04 27.31
C ILE A 165 -10.11 -5.91 28.07
N LYS A 166 -11.13 -6.21 28.88
CA LYS A 166 -11.86 -5.20 29.64
C LYS A 166 -10.99 -4.50 30.67
N GLN A 167 -10.08 -5.23 31.31
CA GLN A 167 -9.12 -4.68 32.27
C GLN A 167 -8.12 -3.74 31.58
N LYS A 168 -7.57 -4.14 30.42
CA LYS A 168 -6.57 -3.34 29.69
C LYS A 168 -7.18 -2.17 28.92
N PHE A 169 -8.38 -2.35 28.36
CA PHE A 169 -9.09 -1.38 27.53
C PHE A 169 -10.52 -1.17 28.05
N PRO A 170 -10.72 -0.42 29.16
CA PRO A 170 -12.02 -0.32 29.82
C PRO A 170 -13.15 0.25 28.97
N HIS A 171 -12.81 1.03 27.94
CA HIS A 171 -13.74 1.62 26.98
C HIS A 171 -14.27 0.61 25.94
N ILE A 172 -13.65 -0.57 25.82
CA ILE A 172 -14.12 -1.65 24.95
C ILE A 172 -15.21 -2.44 25.68
N ASN A 173 -16.38 -2.56 25.05
CA ASN A 173 -17.40 -3.50 25.45
C ASN A 173 -16.99 -4.89 24.96
N THR A 174 -17.01 -5.91 25.82
CA THR A 174 -16.57 -7.27 25.48
C THR A 174 -17.72 -8.25 25.31
N ASN A 175 -18.98 -7.77 25.33
CA ASN A 175 -20.15 -8.62 25.08
C ASN A 175 -20.04 -9.31 23.71
N GLY A 176 -20.24 -10.63 23.68
CA GLY A 176 -20.14 -11.46 22.49
C GLY A 176 -18.70 -11.71 22.00
N ILE A 177 -17.68 -11.35 22.79
CA ILE A 177 -16.28 -11.67 22.52
C ILE A 177 -15.80 -12.68 23.53
N VAL A 178 -15.09 -13.69 23.06
CA VAL A 178 -14.47 -14.71 23.92
C VAL A 178 -12.95 -14.57 23.96
N LEU A 179 -12.36 -14.03 22.90
CA LEU A 179 -10.91 -13.95 22.71
C LEU A 179 -10.54 -12.68 21.94
N GLY A 180 -9.34 -12.16 22.17
CA GLY A 180 -8.74 -11.14 21.32
C GLY A 180 -7.24 -11.34 21.19
N SER A 181 -6.71 -11.07 20.02
CA SER A 181 -5.28 -11.11 19.70
C SER A 181 -4.75 -9.68 19.71
N TYR A 182 -3.74 -9.41 20.55
CA TYR A 182 -3.14 -8.09 20.73
C TYR A 182 -1.65 -8.11 20.42
N GLY A 183 -1.21 -7.32 19.44
CA GLY A 183 0.22 -7.12 19.19
C GLY A 183 0.84 -6.17 20.21
N VAL A 184 1.78 -6.71 20.99
CA VAL A 184 2.42 -6.01 22.10
C VAL A 184 3.57 -5.13 21.61
N GLN A 185 4.24 -5.54 20.53
CA GLN A 185 5.32 -4.79 19.89
C GLN A 185 5.22 -4.93 18.37
N ASN A 186 5.90 -4.02 17.66
CA ASN A 186 5.99 -4.06 16.20
C ASN A 186 4.63 -4.07 15.51
N GLU A 187 3.66 -3.40 16.11
CA GLU A 187 2.34 -3.15 15.55
C GLU A 187 1.88 -1.73 15.89
N GLY A 188 1.04 -1.17 15.02
CA GLY A 188 0.60 0.21 15.18
C GLY A 188 0.22 0.82 13.83
N TRP A 189 0.44 2.12 13.68
CA TRP A 189 0.22 2.79 12.39
C TRP A 189 1.24 3.90 12.16
N PHE A 190 1.39 4.31 10.92
CA PHE A 190 2.32 5.37 10.49
C PHE A 190 1.65 6.23 9.41
N ASP A 191 2.32 7.31 9.03
CA ASP A 191 1.92 8.16 7.92
C ASP A 191 2.39 7.54 6.58
N PRO A 192 1.46 7.04 5.74
CA PRO A 192 1.80 6.47 4.43
C PRO A 192 2.43 7.48 3.47
N TRP A 193 2.03 8.75 3.56
CA TRP A 193 2.53 9.82 2.70
C TRP A 193 3.99 10.12 3.04
N ALA A 194 4.30 10.26 4.33
CA ALA A 194 5.68 10.41 4.80
C ALA A 194 6.58 9.25 4.35
N LEU A 195 6.09 8.00 4.46
CA LEU A 195 6.85 6.83 3.97
C LEU A 195 7.09 6.89 2.46
N LEU A 196 6.06 7.21 1.67
CA LEU A 196 6.16 7.33 0.22
C LEU A 196 7.19 8.38 -0.19
N LEU A 197 7.07 9.59 0.33
CA LEU A 197 7.97 10.69 -0.01
C LEU A 197 9.40 10.41 0.42
N SER A 198 9.60 9.90 1.64
CA SER A 198 10.94 9.55 2.14
C SER A 198 11.58 8.44 1.30
N THR A 199 10.78 7.45 0.89
CA THR A 199 11.21 6.39 -0.03
C THR A 199 11.61 6.94 -1.40
N LYS A 200 10.80 7.84 -1.96
CA LYS A 200 11.06 8.49 -3.26
C LYS A 200 12.33 9.34 -3.20
N ALA A 201 12.47 10.19 -2.18
CA ALA A 201 13.65 11.02 -1.96
C ALA A 201 14.91 10.16 -1.81
N LYS A 202 14.85 9.09 -1.02
CA LYS A 202 15.96 8.15 -0.88
C LYS A 202 16.34 7.49 -2.20
N ALA A 203 15.36 6.99 -2.96
CA ALA A 203 15.62 6.38 -4.26
C ALA A 203 16.26 7.39 -5.24
N ASN A 204 15.75 8.62 -5.29
CA ASN A 204 16.31 9.69 -6.14
C ASN A 204 17.76 10.01 -5.75
N SER A 205 18.06 10.13 -4.45
CA SER A 205 19.44 10.36 -3.98
C SER A 205 20.42 9.24 -4.35
N LEU A 206 19.91 8.05 -4.69
CA LEU A 206 20.67 6.88 -5.14
C LEU A 206 20.67 6.75 -6.67
N GLY A 207 20.20 7.77 -7.40
CA GLY A 207 20.22 7.82 -8.87
C GLY A 207 18.99 7.23 -9.56
N ALA A 208 17.89 6.98 -8.83
CA ALA A 208 16.64 6.57 -9.47
C ALA A 208 15.96 7.75 -10.17
N GLU A 209 15.61 7.56 -11.44
CA GLU A 209 14.81 8.51 -12.21
C GLU A 209 13.33 8.15 -12.15
N PHE A 210 12.48 9.17 -11.98
CA PHE A 210 11.02 9.01 -11.93
C PHE A 210 10.40 9.61 -13.18
N VAL A 211 9.67 8.79 -13.93
CA VAL A 211 8.90 9.22 -15.09
C VAL A 211 7.42 9.28 -14.72
N HIS A 212 6.81 10.44 -14.94
CA HIS A 212 5.38 10.66 -14.77
C HIS A 212 4.68 10.47 -16.12
N ALA A 213 4.19 9.27 -16.40
CA ALA A 213 3.52 8.96 -17.65
C ALA A 213 2.53 7.79 -17.47
N ASP A 214 1.50 7.77 -18.31
CA ASP A 214 0.55 6.67 -18.37
C ASP A 214 1.10 5.56 -19.26
N VAL A 215 1.09 4.32 -18.78
CA VAL A 215 1.46 3.19 -19.63
C VAL A 215 0.28 2.78 -20.47
N ILE A 216 0.49 2.64 -21.77
CA ILE A 216 -0.58 2.39 -22.73
C ILE A 216 -0.41 1.06 -23.47
N ASP A 217 0.83 0.58 -23.66
CA ASP A 217 1.12 -0.70 -24.32
C ASP A 217 2.56 -1.18 -24.08
N PHE A 218 2.91 -2.34 -24.64
CA PHE A 218 4.25 -2.92 -24.65
C PHE A 218 4.67 -3.36 -26.06
N ASN A 219 5.97 -3.27 -26.35
CA ASN A 219 6.56 -3.73 -27.61
C ASN A 219 7.65 -4.79 -27.35
N PHE A 220 7.87 -5.66 -28.34
CA PHE A 220 8.73 -6.85 -28.24
C PHE A 220 9.67 -6.90 -29.44
N ARG A 221 10.96 -7.21 -29.24
CA ARG A 221 11.87 -7.55 -30.35
C ARG A 221 11.63 -9.01 -30.71
N ARG A 222 11.04 -9.27 -31.88
CA ARG A 222 11.02 -10.63 -32.41
C ARG A 222 12.45 -11.09 -32.67
N GLN A 223 12.89 -12.14 -32.00
CA GLN A 223 14.03 -12.91 -32.50
C GLN A 223 13.55 -13.70 -33.72
N ASN A 224 14.01 -13.32 -34.91
CA ASN A 224 13.81 -14.15 -36.10
C ASN A 224 14.60 -15.45 -35.94
N GLY A 225 13.90 -16.56 -35.78
CA GLY A 225 14.48 -17.91 -35.84
C GLY A 225 13.37 -18.94 -35.91
N ASN A 226 13.41 -19.82 -36.92
CA ASN A 226 12.47 -20.91 -37.15
C ASN A 226 12.15 -21.69 -35.87
N LEU A 227 10.87 -21.88 -35.56
CA LEU A 227 10.40 -22.69 -34.44
C LEU A 227 9.52 -23.82 -34.94
N ASP A 228 10.19 -24.82 -35.51
CA ASP A 228 9.72 -26.18 -35.35
C ASP A 228 10.29 -26.70 -34.02
N GLU A 229 9.46 -27.41 -33.26
CA GLU A 229 9.79 -28.24 -32.09
C GLU A 229 9.92 -27.56 -30.71
N MET A 230 8.76 -27.50 -30.03
CA MET A 230 8.53 -28.18 -28.74
C MET A 230 9.33 -27.83 -27.47
N ASP A 231 9.94 -26.65 -27.36
CA ASP A 231 10.34 -26.11 -26.05
C ASP A 231 9.76 -24.70 -25.79
N GLU A 232 9.29 -24.50 -24.56
CA GLU A 232 8.64 -23.29 -24.01
C GLU A 232 9.56 -22.05 -24.07
N ILE A 233 9.76 -21.44 -25.24
CA ILE A 233 10.52 -20.19 -25.31
C ILE A 233 9.68 -19.06 -24.67
N ARG A 234 10.09 -18.65 -23.48
CA ARG A 234 9.62 -17.42 -22.83
C ARG A 234 10.12 -16.22 -23.62
N ASP A 235 9.19 -15.37 -24.07
CA ASP A 235 9.52 -14.18 -24.84
C ASP A 235 10.16 -13.12 -23.91
N THR A 236 10.74 -12.07 -24.49
CA THR A 236 11.30 -10.93 -23.75
C THR A 236 10.52 -9.67 -24.09
N CYS A 237 10.00 -8.98 -23.08
CA CYS A 237 9.37 -7.68 -23.25
C CYS A 237 10.45 -6.60 -23.23
N ASN A 238 10.73 -5.95 -24.35
CA ASN A 238 11.87 -5.03 -24.44
C ASN A 238 11.48 -3.58 -24.21
N TYR A 239 10.21 -3.24 -24.41
CA TYR A 239 9.79 -1.85 -24.43
C TYR A 239 8.44 -1.65 -23.75
N VAL A 240 8.33 -0.54 -23.02
CA VAL A 240 7.05 -0.02 -22.53
C VAL A 240 6.72 1.24 -23.32
N ILE A 241 5.47 1.37 -23.73
CA ILE A 241 4.94 2.54 -24.40
C ILE A 241 4.20 3.38 -23.37
N VAL A 242 4.62 4.64 -23.24
CA VAL A 242 4.10 5.56 -22.25
C VAL A 242 3.56 6.82 -22.92
N ARG A 243 2.54 7.43 -22.32
CA ARG A 243 1.97 8.72 -22.70
C ARG A 243 2.26 9.74 -21.61
N GLU A 244 2.97 10.80 -21.97
CA GLU A 244 3.30 11.89 -21.05
C GLU A 244 2.10 12.84 -20.85
N PRO A 245 2.13 13.71 -19.82
CA PRO A 245 1.03 14.64 -19.54
C PRO A 245 0.74 15.63 -20.67
N ASP A 246 1.72 15.92 -21.53
CA ASP A 246 1.57 16.76 -22.73
C ASP A 246 0.90 16.02 -23.91
N GLY A 247 0.56 14.73 -23.72
CA GLY A 247 -0.03 13.86 -24.72
C GLY A 247 0.98 13.18 -25.65
N SER A 248 2.27 13.49 -25.53
CA SER A 248 3.31 12.84 -26.33
C SER A 248 3.45 11.36 -25.94
N VAL A 249 3.78 10.53 -26.92
CA VAL A 249 3.96 9.09 -26.73
C VAL A 249 5.43 8.75 -26.91
N LYS A 250 6.01 8.08 -25.91
CA LYS A 250 7.41 7.64 -25.91
C LYS A 250 7.50 6.15 -25.71
N GLN A 251 8.55 5.57 -26.27
CA GLN A 251 8.93 4.18 -26.03
C GLN A 251 10.17 4.17 -25.14
N ILE A 252 10.10 3.43 -24.03
CA ILE A 252 11.22 3.26 -23.11
C ILE A 252 11.69 1.82 -23.22
N GLU A 253 12.97 1.63 -23.56
CA GLU A 253 13.62 0.32 -23.58
C GLU A 253 14.06 -0.07 -22.17
N PHE A 254 13.88 -1.34 -21.81
CA PHE A 254 14.33 -1.87 -20.53
C PHE A 254 14.84 -3.31 -20.65
N ALA A 255 15.78 -3.65 -19.75
CA ALA A 255 16.28 -5.01 -19.62
C ALA A 255 15.36 -5.86 -18.72
N PHE A 256 14.92 -5.30 -17.59
CA PHE A 256 13.96 -5.90 -16.65
C PHE A 256 12.81 -4.94 -16.38
N GLY A 257 11.60 -5.48 -16.33
CA GLY A 257 10.39 -4.75 -15.94
C GLY A 257 9.82 -5.31 -14.64
N VAL A 258 9.38 -4.42 -13.75
CA VAL A 258 8.69 -4.82 -12.52
C VAL A 258 7.32 -4.16 -12.48
N ILE A 259 6.28 -4.96 -12.36
CA ILE A 259 4.89 -4.52 -12.41
C ILE A 259 4.36 -4.40 -10.98
N CYS A 260 4.12 -3.16 -10.57
CA CYS A 260 3.73 -2.78 -9.21
C CYS A 260 2.49 -1.87 -9.20
N CYS A 261 1.57 -2.11 -10.14
CA CYS A 261 0.49 -1.18 -10.47
C CYS A 261 -0.75 -1.31 -9.57
N GLY A 262 -0.66 -2.10 -8.49
CA GLY A 262 -1.74 -2.29 -7.54
C GLY A 262 -3.07 -2.60 -8.24
N PRO A 263 -4.13 -1.80 -8.04
CA PRO A 263 -5.45 -2.02 -8.65
C PRO A 263 -5.43 -2.02 -10.19
N ASP A 264 -4.48 -1.33 -10.80
CA ASP A 264 -4.35 -1.20 -12.26
C ASP A 264 -3.56 -2.36 -12.89
N SER A 265 -3.08 -3.33 -12.11
CA SER A 265 -2.28 -4.44 -12.63
C SER A 265 -3.05 -5.33 -13.61
N GLY A 266 -4.39 -5.43 -13.49
CA GLY A 266 -5.23 -6.11 -14.48
C GLY A 266 -5.16 -5.47 -15.87
N PHE A 267 -5.17 -4.14 -15.94
CA PHE A 267 -5.01 -3.40 -17.20
C PHE A 267 -3.63 -3.65 -17.82
N ILE A 268 -2.57 -3.66 -17.00
CA ILE A 268 -1.21 -3.97 -17.48
C ILE A 268 -1.13 -5.41 -18.02
N ALA A 269 -1.75 -6.36 -17.33
CA ALA A 269 -1.79 -7.75 -17.77
C ALA A 269 -2.53 -7.91 -19.12
N GLU A 270 -3.62 -7.18 -19.32
CA GLU A 270 -4.34 -7.13 -20.59
C GLU A 270 -3.43 -6.67 -21.75
N LYS A 271 -2.64 -5.59 -21.55
CA LYS A 271 -1.67 -5.12 -22.55
C LYS A 271 -0.56 -6.13 -22.85
N LEU A 272 -0.20 -6.94 -21.85
CA LEU A 272 0.73 -8.06 -22.03
C LEU A 272 0.10 -9.30 -22.69
N GLY A 273 -1.23 -9.28 -22.90
CA GLY A 273 -2.00 -10.28 -23.63
C GLY A 273 -2.71 -11.32 -22.76
N TYR A 274 -2.70 -11.16 -21.43
CA TYR A 274 -3.44 -12.05 -20.52
C TYR A 274 -4.95 -11.95 -20.72
N GLY A 275 -5.64 -13.08 -20.68
CA GLY A 275 -7.08 -13.21 -20.94
C GLY A 275 -7.49 -13.23 -22.42
N HIS A 276 -6.56 -12.94 -23.35
CA HIS A 276 -6.89 -12.77 -24.77
C HIS A 276 -6.00 -13.56 -25.74
N ARG A 277 -4.84 -14.06 -25.30
CA ARG A 277 -3.89 -14.80 -26.15
C ARG A 277 -3.80 -16.28 -25.72
N GLY A 278 -3.21 -17.13 -26.57
CA GLY A 278 -3.05 -18.55 -26.28
C GLY A 278 -1.97 -18.87 -25.23
N GLY A 279 -1.89 -20.14 -24.81
CA GLY A 279 -0.95 -20.63 -23.81
C GLY A 279 -1.27 -20.09 -22.41
N VAL A 280 -0.26 -19.87 -21.57
CA VAL A 280 -0.45 -19.34 -20.20
C VAL A 280 -1.17 -17.98 -20.15
N ARG A 281 -1.08 -17.20 -21.24
CA ARG A 281 -1.77 -15.91 -21.37
C ARG A 281 -3.26 -16.04 -21.67
N SER A 282 -3.82 -17.23 -21.81
CA SER A 282 -5.28 -17.39 -21.86
C SER A 282 -5.92 -17.23 -20.48
N ILE A 283 -5.11 -17.33 -19.42
CA ILE A 283 -5.56 -17.17 -18.04
C ILE A 283 -5.81 -15.67 -17.79
N PRO A 284 -7.02 -15.27 -17.36
CA PRO A 284 -7.27 -13.88 -17.01
C PRO A 284 -6.49 -13.50 -15.74
N PHE A 285 -5.94 -12.29 -15.71
CA PHE A 285 -5.25 -11.80 -14.53
C PHE A 285 -6.23 -11.66 -13.35
N PRO A 286 -5.93 -12.20 -12.15
CA PRO A 286 -6.93 -12.32 -11.09
C PRO A 286 -7.03 -11.09 -10.18
N VAL A 287 -6.17 -10.08 -10.35
CA VAL A 287 -6.18 -8.88 -9.52
C VAL A 287 -7.11 -7.82 -10.10
N GLU A 288 -7.98 -7.29 -9.26
CA GLU A 288 -8.94 -6.23 -9.60
C GLU A 288 -9.00 -5.15 -8.51
N ALA A 289 -9.54 -3.99 -8.88
CA ALA A 289 -9.79 -2.90 -7.94
C ALA A 289 -11.04 -3.18 -7.09
N ARG A 290 -10.91 -3.04 -5.77
CA ARG A 290 -12.04 -3.12 -4.81
C ARG A 290 -12.11 -1.86 -3.96
N LYS A 291 -13.21 -1.10 -4.06
CA LYS A 291 -13.37 0.17 -3.35
C LYS A 291 -13.54 -0.05 -1.85
N ARG A 292 -12.86 0.74 -1.02
CA ARG A 292 -12.95 0.73 0.45
C ARG A 292 -13.19 2.15 0.94
N TYR A 293 -14.10 2.29 1.91
CA TYR A 293 -14.39 3.57 2.55
C TYR A 293 -13.59 3.74 3.84
N VAL A 294 -13.13 4.96 4.08
CA VAL A 294 -12.57 5.40 5.35
C VAL A 294 -13.31 6.66 5.78
N TYR A 295 -13.73 6.69 7.04
CA TYR A 295 -14.42 7.82 7.65
C TYR A 295 -13.57 8.41 8.76
N THR A 296 -13.63 9.72 8.88
CA THR A 296 -13.03 10.48 9.97
C THR A 296 -14.12 10.79 10.99
N LEU A 297 -13.85 10.47 12.25
CA LEU A 297 -14.73 10.75 13.37
C LEU A 297 -14.05 11.71 14.33
N ASN A 298 -14.85 12.49 15.03
CA ASN A 298 -14.43 13.25 16.20
C ASN A 298 -15.36 12.91 17.37
N SER A 299 -14.78 12.49 18.50
CA SER A 299 -15.52 12.23 19.72
C SER A 299 -14.77 12.83 20.91
N LYS A 300 -15.46 13.70 21.67
CA LYS A 300 -14.91 14.29 22.90
C LYS A 300 -14.79 13.27 24.02
N ASP A 301 -15.72 12.32 24.06
CA ASP A 301 -15.79 11.25 25.06
C ASP A 301 -15.16 9.94 24.55
N GLY A 302 -14.48 10.01 23.40
CA GLY A 302 -13.84 8.87 22.76
C GLY A 302 -12.71 8.27 23.61
N PRO A 303 -12.27 7.04 23.29
CA PRO A 303 -11.14 6.40 23.94
C PRO A 303 -9.87 7.25 23.97
N GLY A 304 -9.06 7.04 25.01
CA GLY A 304 -7.82 7.79 25.27
C GLY A 304 -6.62 7.31 24.45
N LEU A 305 -5.42 7.61 24.97
CA LEU A 305 -4.16 7.34 24.27
C LEU A 305 -3.87 5.84 24.10
N ASP A 306 -4.39 5.04 25.01
CA ASP A 306 -4.25 3.59 25.08
C ASP A 306 -5.12 2.83 24.05
N PHE A 307 -6.01 3.52 23.33
CA PHE A 307 -6.86 2.89 22.33
C PHE A 307 -6.04 2.23 21.21
N PRO A 308 -6.16 0.90 21.03
CA PRO A 308 -5.40 0.19 20.01
C PRO A 308 -6.00 0.42 18.62
N PHE A 309 -5.33 -0.08 17.58
CA PHE A 309 -6.00 -0.29 16.31
C PHE A 309 -6.97 -1.47 16.48
N LEU A 310 -8.25 -1.14 16.67
CA LEU A 310 -9.31 -2.11 16.92
C LEU A 310 -9.80 -2.74 15.62
N ILE A 311 -9.95 -4.07 15.61
CA ILE A 311 -10.66 -4.83 14.59
C ILE A 311 -11.75 -5.66 15.28
N ASP A 312 -13.01 -5.38 14.97
CA ASP A 312 -14.18 -6.10 15.46
C ASP A 312 -14.55 -7.29 14.55
N PRO A 313 -15.17 -8.37 15.05
CA PRO A 313 -15.60 -9.50 14.23
C PRO A 313 -16.52 -9.15 13.06
N SER A 314 -17.24 -8.03 13.12
CA SER A 314 -18.06 -7.52 12.02
C SER A 314 -17.25 -7.02 10.81
N GLY A 315 -15.93 -6.94 10.93
CA GLY A 315 -15.03 -6.34 9.95
C GLY A 315 -14.87 -4.83 10.11
N VAL A 316 -15.58 -4.20 11.05
CA VAL A 316 -15.36 -2.80 11.43
C VAL A 316 -14.01 -2.67 12.10
N TYR A 317 -13.26 -1.64 11.70
CA TYR A 317 -12.02 -1.27 12.34
C TYR A 317 -12.02 0.20 12.72
N CYS A 318 -11.27 0.53 13.77
CA CYS A 318 -11.13 1.90 14.24
C CYS A 318 -9.76 2.12 14.87
N ARG A 319 -9.13 3.26 14.60
CA ARG A 319 -7.94 3.72 15.31
C ARG A 319 -8.00 5.21 15.58
N ARG A 320 -7.20 5.67 16.53
CA ARG A 320 -7.04 7.09 16.82
C ARG A 320 -6.23 7.79 15.73
N GLU A 321 -6.50 9.08 15.52
CA GLU A 321 -5.77 9.99 14.63
C GLU A 321 -5.31 11.21 15.43
N GLY A 322 -4.01 11.31 15.72
CA GLY A 322 -3.45 12.36 16.56
C GLY A 322 -3.97 12.35 18.01
N LEU A 323 -3.93 13.52 18.67
CA LEU A 323 -4.29 13.68 20.09
C LEU A 323 -5.65 14.37 20.31
N GLY A 324 -6.27 14.90 19.25
CA GLY A 324 -7.44 15.80 19.34
C GLY A 324 -8.80 15.12 19.39
N GLY A 325 -8.88 13.86 19.85
CA GLY A 325 -10.13 13.08 19.85
C GLY A 325 -10.64 12.74 18.44
N ASN A 326 -9.73 12.68 17.45
CA ASN A 326 -10.05 12.25 16.10
C ASN A 326 -9.77 10.75 15.94
N PHE A 327 -10.56 10.10 15.09
CA PHE A 327 -10.45 8.68 14.81
C PHE A 327 -10.65 8.43 13.33
N LEU A 328 -10.02 7.37 12.83
CA LEU A 328 -10.31 6.78 11.52
C LEU A 328 -11.02 5.46 11.72
N CYS A 329 -12.06 5.22 10.94
CA CYS A 329 -12.74 3.94 10.92
C CYS A 329 -13.15 3.55 9.51
N GLY A 330 -13.35 2.26 9.31
CA GLY A 330 -13.92 1.70 8.10
C GLY A 330 -14.43 0.30 8.38
N ARG A 331 -14.83 -0.40 7.31
CA ARG A 331 -15.25 -1.79 7.39
C ARG A 331 -14.74 -2.55 6.19
N SER A 332 -14.33 -3.80 6.41
CA SER A 332 -14.18 -4.76 5.32
C SER A 332 -15.58 -5.26 4.94
N PRO A 333 -16.10 -4.93 3.74
CA PRO A 333 -17.45 -5.32 3.33
C PRO A 333 -17.55 -6.84 3.15
N MET A 334 -18.75 -7.37 3.34
CA MET A 334 -19.08 -8.73 2.90
C MET A 334 -19.28 -8.75 1.36
N PRO A 335 -19.17 -9.91 0.69
CA PRO A 335 -19.33 -9.99 -0.77
C PRO A 335 -20.63 -9.36 -1.30
N GLU A 336 -21.73 -9.50 -0.56
CA GLU A 336 -23.05 -8.94 -0.85
C GLU A 336 -23.12 -7.41 -0.70
N ASP A 337 -22.20 -6.82 0.05
CA ASP A 337 -22.14 -5.39 0.37
C ASP A 337 -20.92 -4.70 -0.28
N GLU A 338 -20.31 -5.34 -1.28
CA GLU A 338 -19.16 -4.78 -2.00
C GLU A 338 -19.56 -3.46 -2.71
N PRO A 339 -18.87 -2.33 -2.44
CA PRO A 339 -19.22 -1.05 -3.05
C PRO A 339 -18.96 -1.03 -4.56
N ASP A 340 -19.74 -0.24 -5.29
CA ASP A 340 -19.47 0.04 -6.69
C ASP A 340 -18.07 0.66 -6.86
N GLY A 341 -17.23 0.03 -7.69
CA GLY A 341 -15.86 0.44 -7.96
C GLY A 341 -15.68 1.45 -9.11
N SER A 342 -16.77 1.93 -9.73
CA SER A 342 -16.72 2.78 -10.92
C SER A 342 -16.06 4.16 -10.69
N ASN A 343 -16.16 4.71 -9.48
CA ASN A 343 -15.61 6.01 -9.09
C ASN A 343 -14.95 5.96 -7.70
N LEU A 344 -14.63 7.10 -7.07
CA LEU A 344 -14.12 7.18 -5.69
C LEU A 344 -15.05 7.98 -4.75
N ASP A 345 -16.31 8.14 -5.12
CA ASP A 345 -17.29 8.84 -4.28
C ASP A 345 -17.51 8.06 -2.99
N VAL A 346 -17.74 8.80 -1.90
CA VAL A 346 -17.94 8.25 -0.56
C VAL A 346 -19.43 8.14 -0.28
N ASP A 347 -19.89 6.93 0.04
CA ASP A 347 -21.25 6.73 0.53
C ASP A 347 -21.29 6.92 2.06
N TYR A 348 -21.86 8.01 2.53
CA TYR A 348 -22.01 8.27 3.97
C TYR A 348 -23.14 7.46 4.62
N ASN A 349 -24.10 6.93 3.85
CA ASN A 349 -25.14 6.06 4.41
C ASN A 349 -24.56 4.71 4.82
N TYR A 350 -23.53 4.23 4.12
CA TYR A 350 -22.80 3.01 4.51
C TYR A 350 -22.20 3.12 5.92
N PHE A 351 -21.74 4.31 6.33
CA PHE A 351 -21.29 4.50 7.71
C PHE A 351 -22.43 4.28 8.70
N GLU A 352 -23.59 4.90 8.47
CA GLU A 352 -24.74 4.83 9.38
C GLU A 352 -25.32 3.41 9.48
N SER A 353 -25.43 2.69 8.36
CA SER A 353 -26.03 1.35 8.31
C SER A 353 -25.05 0.23 8.67
N ALA A 354 -23.81 0.29 8.16
CA ALA A 354 -22.87 -0.83 8.22
C ALA A 354 -21.73 -0.64 9.23
N ILE A 355 -21.44 0.59 9.69
CA ILE A 355 -20.30 0.84 10.60
C ILE A 355 -20.76 1.25 11.99
N ARG A 356 -21.58 2.31 12.09
CA ARG A 356 -21.99 2.91 13.37
C ARG A 356 -22.57 1.88 14.36
N PRO A 357 -23.48 0.96 13.97
CA PRO A 357 -24.08 0.03 14.93
C PRO A 357 -23.05 -0.88 15.62
N HIS A 358 -22.09 -1.40 14.84
CA HIS A 358 -21.03 -2.25 15.37
C HIS A 358 -19.99 -1.44 16.15
N LEU A 359 -19.64 -0.25 15.66
CA LEU A 359 -18.68 0.64 16.31
C LEU A 359 -19.17 1.09 17.69
N VAL A 360 -20.42 1.54 17.81
CA VAL A 360 -21.03 1.95 19.08
C VAL A 360 -21.23 0.74 20.00
N LYS A 361 -21.65 -0.41 19.47
CA LYS A 361 -21.74 -1.64 20.27
C LYS A 361 -20.39 -1.98 20.91
N ARG A 362 -19.29 -1.85 20.16
CA ARG A 362 -17.94 -2.21 20.62
C ARG A 362 -17.32 -1.14 21.52
N VAL A 363 -17.55 0.14 21.23
CA VAL A 363 -17.03 1.29 21.98
C VAL A 363 -18.19 2.26 22.22
N PRO A 364 -18.95 2.09 23.32
CA PRO A 364 -20.19 2.85 23.56
C PRO A 364 -20.02 4.37 23.55
N SER A 365 -18.84 4.89 23.93
CA SER A 365 -18.60 6.33 23.90
C SER A 365 -18.51 6.94 22.49
N PHE A 366 -18.54 6.11 21.43
CA PHE A 366 -18.74 6.59 20.06
C PHE A 366 -20.20 6.87 19.70
N GLU A 367 -21.17 6.65 20.59
CA GLU A 367 -22.55 7.08 20.37
C GLU A 367 -22.64 8.59 20.07
N SER A 368 -21.84 9.40 20.77
CA SER A 368 -21.74 10.86 20.56
C SER A 368 -20.77 11.27 19.45
N ALA A 369 -20.13 10.31 18.76
CA ALA A 369 -19.13 10.60 17.74
C ALA A 369 -19.77 11.24 16.49
N LYS A 370 -19.12 12.30 16.00
CA LYS A 370 -19.51 13.02 14.80
C LYS A 370 -18.62 12.62 13.63
N VAL A 371 -19.25 12.25 12.51
CA VAL A 371 -18.54 12.09 11.24
C VAL A 371 -18.10 13.48 10.77
N ARG A 372 -16.80 13.64 10.49
CA ARG A 372 -16.20 14.89 10.00
C ARG A 372 -16.00 14.91 8.49
N GLY A 373 -15.94 13.73 7.88
CA GLY A 373 -15.70 13.52 6.46
C GLY A 373 -15.23 12.09 6.22
N GLY A 374 -14.83 11.80 5.00
CA GLY A 374 -14.32 10.50 4.61
C GLY A 374 -13.73 10.54 3.21
N TRP A 375 -13.07 9.47 2.83
CA TRP A 375 -12.56 9.24 1.49
C TRP A 375 -12.76 7.77 1.12
N SER A 376 -12.58 7.45 -0.15
CA SER A 376 -12.51 6.07 -0.61
C SER A 376 -11.22 5.84 -1.39
N GLY A 377 -10.79 4.59 -1.43
CA GLY A 377 -9.63 4.16 -2.22
C GLY A 377 -9.79 2.71 -2.67
N PHE A 378 -8.93 2.26 -3.58
CA PHE A 378 -8.97 0.90 -4.08
C PHE A 378 -7.97 0.00 -3.36
N TYR A 379 -8.39 -1.22 -3.02
CA TYR A 379 -7.51 -2.33 -2.77
C TYR A 379 -7.30 -3.12 -4.06
N ASP A 380 -6.09 -3.63 -4.24
CA ASP A 380 -5.73 -4.57 -5.30
C ASP A 380 -6.05 -5.99 -4.84
N HIS A 381 -7.28 -6.42 -5.10
CA HIS A 381 -7.81 -7.69 -4.61
C HIS A 381 -7.50 -8.82 -5.59
N CYS A 382 -6.75 -9.83 -5.15
CA CYS A 382 -6.55 -11.06 -5.91
C CYS A 382 -7.75 -12.00 -5.69
N ARG A 383 -8.60 -12.18 -6.71
CA ARG A 383 -9.79 -13.05 -6.64
C ARG A 383 -9.49 -14.53 -6.44
N HIS A 384 -8.25 -14.95 -6.72
CA HIS A 384 -7.86 -16.36 -6.63
C HIS A 384 -7.84 -16.84 -5.18
N ASP A 385 -7.13 -16.12 -4.32
CA ASP A 385 -6.91 -16.51 -2.93
C ASP A 385 -6.59 -15.35 -1.99
N GLN A 386 -6.82 -14.10 -2.43
CA GLN A 386 -6.55 -12.86 -1.71
C GLN A 386 -5.09 -12.65 -1.29
N ASN A 387 -4.16 -13.46 -1.81
CA ASN A 387 -2.73 -13.35 -1.59
C ASN A 387 -2.04 -12.64 -2.78
N PRO A 388 -0.90 -11.99 -2.55
CA PRO A 388 -0.19 -11.28 -3.60
C PRO A 388 0.35 -12.21 -4.68
N ILE A 389 0.65 -11.64 -5.84
CA ILE A 389 1.40 -12.26 -6.92
C ILE A 389 2.78 -11.65 -6.91
N ILE A 390 3.77 -12.46 -6.54
CA ILE A 390 5.18 -12.07 -6.43
C ILE A 390 6.02 -13.11 -7.17
N GLY A 391 6.71 -12.69 -8.23
CA GLY A 391 7.53 -13.60 -9.01
C GLY A 391 7.62 -13.24 -10.48
N TYR A 392 8.43 -14.01 -11.22
CA TYR A 392 8.54 -13.83 -12.67
C TYR A 392 7.20 -14.06 -13.36
N ASP A 393 6.98 -13.29 -14.43
CA ASP A 393 5.90 -13.55 -15.37
C ASP A 393 6.12 -14.91 -16.04
N PRO A 394 5.07 -15.74 -16.18
CA PRO A 394 5.22 -17.08 -16.74
C PRO A 394 5.48 -17.10 -18.25
N TYR A 395 5.20 -16.01 -18.98
CA TYR A 395 5.43 -15.89 -20.41
C TYR A 395 6.66 -15.02 -20.73
N TYR A 396 6.82 -13.88 -20.05
CA TYR A 396 7.92 -12.93 -20.28
C TYR A 396 9.03 -13.07 -19.24
N GLN A 397 10.17 -13.61 -19.64
CA GLN A 397 11.25 -13.99 -18.69
C GLN A 397 11.85 -12.81 -17.92
N ASN A 398 11.72 -11.59 -18.44
CA ASN A 398 12.30 -10.39 -17.86
C ASN A 398 11.29 -9.49 -17.13
N LEU A 399 10.05 -9.95 -16.97
CA LEU A 399 9.02 -9.25 -16.20
C LEU A 399 8.83 -9.92 -14.84
N ILE A 400 8.67 -9.11 -13.80
CA ILE A 400 8.39 -9.55 -12.43
C ILE A 400 7.10 -8.88 -11.96
N TRP A 401 6.19 -9.66 -11.40
CA TRP A 401 4.98 -9.16 -10.74
C TRP A 401 5.24 -8.94 -9.26
N ALA A 402 4.70 -7.84 -8.73
CA ALA A 402 4.60 -7.56 -7.31
C ALA A 402 3.32 -6.74 -7.07
N THR A 403 2.19 -7.42 -6.97
CA THR A 403 0.86 -6.80 -6.92
C THR A 403 -0.15 -7.71 -6.22
N GLY A 404 -1.36 -7.22 -5.93
CA GLY A 404 -2.43 -8.00 -5.32
C GLY A 404 -2.33 -8.08 -3.80
N PHE A 405 -1.81 -7.03 -3.16
CA PHE A 405 -1.52 -7.03 -1.73
C PHE A 405 -2.76 -6.87 -0.84
N GLY A 406 -3.93 -6.55 -1.40
CA GLY A 406 -5.20 -6.54 -0.69
C GLY A 406 -5.18 -5.62 0.54
N GLY A 407 -4.57 -4.44 0.41
CA GLY A 407 -4.45 -3.45 1.50
C GLY A 407 -3.24 -3.59 2.40
N ARG A 408 -2.38 -4.61 2.19
CA ARG A 408 -1.20 -4.88 3.03
C ARG A 408 0.12 -4.41 2.42
N GLY A 409 0.07 -3.80 1.23
CA GLY A 409 1.26 -3.47 0.44
C GLY A 409 2.19 -2.46 1.11
N LEU A 410 1.67 -1.57 1.97
CA LEU A 410 2.49 -0.56 2.65
C LEU A 410 3.47 -1.17 3.66
N GLN A 411 2.96 -1.94 4.61
CA GLN A 411 3.80 -2.59 5.62
C GLN A 411 4.75 -3.61 4.99
N MET A 412 4.33 -4.32 3.93
CA MET A 412 5.14 -5.36 3.29
C MET A 412 6.12 -4.78 2.25
N GLY A 413 5.91 -3.54 1.82
CA GLY A 413 6.63 -2.88 0.73
C GLY A 413 8.16 -2.92 0.83
N PRO A 414 8.77 -2.78 2.04
CA PRO A 414 10.21 -2.99 2.23
C PRO A 414 10.66 -4.42 1.93
N ALA A 415 9.95 -5.42 2.44
CA ALA A 415 10.25 -6.84 2.23
C ALA A 415 10.10 -7.25 0.76
N ILE A 416 9.04 -6.79 0.10
CA ILE A 416 8.80 -7.00 -1.33
C ILE A 416 9.91 -6.36 -2.18
N GLY A 417 10.32 -5.14 -1.82
CA GLY A 417 11.46 -4.49 -2.48
C GLY A 417 12.76 -5.28 -2.33
N ARG A 418 12.96 -5.93 -1.17
CA ARG A 418 14.11 -6.82 -0.95
C ARG A 418 14.02 -8.05 -1.87
N ALA A 419 12.86 -8.70 -1.87
CA ALA A 419 12.63 -9.93 -2.65
C ALA A 419 12.81 -9.70 -4.15
N VAL A 420 12.25 -8.62 -4.71
CA VAL A 420 12.41 -8.31 -6.13
C VAL A 420 13.84 -7.94 -6.50
N MET A 421 14.56 -7.22 -5.63
CA MET A 421 16.00 -7.03 -5.86
C MET A 421 16.75 -8.36 -5.89
N GLU A 422 16.44 -9.28 -4.98
CA GLU A 422 17.10 -10.58 -4.92
C GLU A 422 16.81 -11.41 -6.17
N MET A 423 15.60 -11.36 -6.70
CA MET A 423 15.27 -11.96 -7.98
C MET A 423 16.08 -11.36 -9.12
N ILE A 424 16.15 -10.03 -9.23
CA ILE A 424 16.89 -9.36 -10.31
C ILE A 424 18.39 -9.68 -10.25
N ILE A 425 18.99 -9.67 -9.06
CA ILE A 425 20.44 -9.82 -8.89
C ILE A 425 20.88 -11.30 -8.82
N TYR A 426 20.11 -12.16 -8.13
CA TYR A 426 20.50 -13.55 -7.86
C TYR A 426 19.64 -14.60 -8.56
N GLY A 427 18.54 -14.21 -9.21
CA GLY A 427 17.59 -15.12 -9.84
C GLY A 427 16.72 -15.94 -8.86
N ASN A 428 16.84 -15.73 -7.55
CA ASN A 428 16.05 -16.40 -6.51
C ASN A 428 15.95 -15.56 -5.23
N TYR A 429 14.98 -15.91 -4.39
CA TYR A 429 14.81 -15.32 -3.06
C TYR A 429 15.96 -15.73 -2.13
N LYS A 430 16.48 -14.79 -1.32
CA LYS A 430 17.54 -15.05 -0.33
C LYS A 430 17.10 -14.77 1.10
N THR A 431 16.31 -13.73 1.33
CA THR A 431 15.93 -13.30 2.70
C THR A 431 14.65 -13.99 3.18
N ILE A 432 13.59 -13.96 2.37
CA ILE A 432 12.30 -14.62 2.66
C ILE A 432 11.91 -15.36 1.39
N ASP A 433 11.66 -16.66 1.46
CA ASP A 433 11.16 -17.41 0.31
C ASP A 433 9.69 -17.04 0.05
N LEU A 434 9.44 -16.41 -1.09
CA LEU A 434 8.10 -16.00 -1.55
C LEU A 434 7.64 -16.83 -2.76
N SER A 435 8.26 -17.99 -3.02
CA SER A 435 7.96 -18.86 -4.17
C SER A 435 6.49 -19.28 -4.24
N ARG A 436 5.83 -19.45 -3.08
CA ARG A 436 4.40 -19.77 -2.98
C ARG A 436 3.48 -18.64 -3.47
N TYR A 437 3.96 -17.39 -3.51
CA TYR A 437 3.23 -16.26 -4.11
C TYR A 437 3.42 -16.13 -5.62
N SER A 438 4.14 -17.04 -6.27
CA SER A 438 4.31 -17.02 -7.72
C SER A 438 3.00 -17.30 -8.48
N TRP A 439 3.05 -17.03 -9.79
CA TRP A 439 1.99 -17.36 -10.74
C TRP A 439 1.62 -18.84 -10.82
N ASN A 440 2.54 -19.73 -10.45
CA ASN A 440 2.35 -21.18 -10.59
C ASN A 440 1.06 -21.66 -9.91
N ARG A 441 0.72 -21.08 -8.75
CA ARG A 441 -0.50 -21.46 -8.03
C ARG A 441 -1.78 -21.08 -8.80
N ILE A 442 -1.76 -19.96 -9.54
CA ILE A 442 -2.88 -19.51 -10.37
C ILE A 442 -2.99 -20.41 -11.60
N ILE A 443 -1.86 -20.71 -12.25
CA ILE A 443 -1.79 -21.61 -13.42
C ILE A 443 -2.31 -23.00 -13.06
N GLN A 444 -1.97 -23.49 -11.88
CA GLN A 444 -2.42 -24.79 -11.38
C GLN A 444 -3.82 -24.76 -10.74
N ASN A 445 -4.46 -23.59 -10.69
CA ASN A 445 -5.73 -23.37 -9.99
C ASN A 445 -5.72 -23.90 -8.53
N ARG A 446 -4.65 -23.61 -7.79
CA ARG A 446 -4.47 -23.98 -6.38
C ARG A 446 -4.36 -22.73 -5.53
N ALA A 447 -5.27 -22.56 -4.58
CA ALA A 447 -5.16 -21.49 -3.58
C ALA A 447 -4.01 -21.79 -2.62
N LEU A 448 -3.39 -20.74 -2.09
CA LEU A 448 -2.42 -20.89 -1.00
C LEU A 448 -3.07 -21.55 0.23
N SER A 449 -2.61 -22.76 0.56
CA SER A 449 -2.97 -23.44 1.82
C SER A 449 -2.23 -22.83 3.00
N GLN A 450 -2.78 -22.99 4.21
CA GLN A 450 -2.09 -22.70 5.47
C GLN A 450 -1.15 -23.85 5.83
N GLU A 451 -0.21 -24.18 4.94
CA GLU A 451 0.83 -25.15 5.26
C GLU A 451 2.04 -24.45 5.89
N LEU A 452 2.51 -25.04 6.99
CA LEU A 452 3.80 -24.75 7.61
C LEU A 452 4.89 -25.06 6.59
N ILE A 453 5.81 -24.12 6.41
CA ILE A 453 7.04 -24.35 5.67
C ILE A 453 7.85 -25.37 6.49
N THR A 454 7.86 -26.61 6.03
CA THR A 454 8.74 -27.69 6.52
C THR A 454 10.17 -27.46 6.09
#